data_AF-A0A6J7EIW2-F1
#
_entry.id   AF-A0A6J7EIW2-F1
#
_cell.length_a   1.000
_cell.length_b   1.000
_cell.length_c   1.000
_cell.angle_alpha   90.00
_cell.angle_beta   90.00
_cell.angle_gamma   90.00
#
_symmetry.space_group_name_H-M   'P 1'
#
loop_
_entity.id
_entity.type
_entity.pdbx_description
1 polymer ?
#
loop_
_entity_poly.entity_id
_entity_poly.type
_entity_poly.pdbx_seq_one_letter_code
_entity_poly.pdbx_strand_id
1 'polypeptide(L)'
;MSLPRSVSGQDIAAARFPLHDVYDLVLEGFFLHSRGEYEMPPKQGVHTRARSFMHAMPAYLPTKNLAGTKLVSVYPDNAERGLDATTGIIVMMDPETGIVCDIVDAGWVTSTRTAMVSMVDAKFLAKDNPVFGIVGATGRCGRLLRGATLARQPRTSRPAGPVPRLRPHLRRRRVSLAHRP
;
A
#
# COMPACT_ATOMS: atom_id res chain seq x y z
N MET A 1 2.32 29.36 13.27
CA MET A 1 2.04 28.02 12.69
C MET A 1 2.58 26.97 13.64
N SER A 2 1.74 26.05 14.11
CA SER A 2 2.20 24.90 14.89
C SER A 2 2.98 23.93 13.99
N LEU A 3 4.02 23.30 14.52
CA LEU A 3 4.72 22.23 13.81
C LEU A 3 3.75 21.07 13.50
N PRO A 4 3.94 20.34 12.39
CA PRO A 4 3.16 19.15 12.10
C PRO A 4 3.37 18.10 13.19
N ARG A 5 2.33 17.32 13.49
CA ARG A 5 2.42 16.25 14.48
C ARG A 5 3.29 15.12 13.94
N SER A 6 4.24 14.64 14.73
CA SER A 6 5.01 13.45 14.40
C SER A 6 4.34 12.21 15.00
N VAL A 7 4.28 11.12 14.21
CA VAL A 7 3.83 9.80 14.66
C VAL A 7 4.94 8.81 14.35
N SER A 8 5.67 8.41 15.39
CA SER A 8 6.81 7.51 15.27
C SER A 8 6.37 6.05 15.09
N GLY A 9 7.30 5.19 14.69
CA GLY A 9 7.06 3.75 14.65
C GLY A 9 6.74 3.16 16.04
N GLN A 10 7.22 3.80 17.13
CA GLN A 10 6.89 3.40 18.50
C GLN A 10 5.43 3.74 18.84
N ASP A 11 4.94 4.91 18.43
CA ASP A 11 3.54 5.30 18.63
C ASP A 11 2.59 4.34 17.91
N ILE A 12 2.92 3.98 16.67
CA ILE A 12 2.15 3.01 15.88
C ILE A 12 2.15 1.63 16.55
N ALA A 13 3.30 1.17 17.06
CA ALA A 13 3.40 -0.10 17.75
C ALA A 13 2.62 -0.12 19.07
N ALA A 14 2.63 1.00 19.81
CA ALA A 14 1.91 1.16 21.06
C ALA A 14 0.38 1.16 20.86
N ALA A 15 -0.10 1.67 19.72
CA ALA A 15 -1.52 1.68 19.37
C ALA A 15 -2.11 0.28 19.13
N ARG A 16 -1.28 -0.74 18.84
CA ARG A 16 -1.69 -2.16 18.68
C ARG A 16 -2.88 -2.36 17.74
N PHE A 17 -2.86 -1.72 16.57
CA PHE A 17 -3.91 -1.88 15.56
C PHE A 17 -4.13 -3.36 15.21
N PRO A 18 -5.36 -3.86 15.26
CA PRO A 18 -5.63 -5.25 14.94
C PRO A 18 -5.52 -5.46 13.42
N LEU A 19 -4.94 -6.60 13.01
CA LEU A 19 -4.66 -6.84 11.58
C LEU A 19 -5.91 -6.95 10.70
N HIS A 20 -7.07 -7.30 11.28
CA HIS A 20 -8.33 -7.36 10.53
C HIS A 20 -8.81 -5.97 10.12
N ASP A 21 -8.62 -4.93 10.95
CA ASP A 21 -8.93 -3.55 10.55
C ASP A 21 -8.07 -3.12 9.36
N VAL A 22 -6.78 -3.47 9.37
CA VAL A 22 -5.89 -3.16 8.24
C VAL A 22 -6.31 -3.94 6.98
N TYR A 23 -6.74 -5.19 7.14
CA TYR A 23 -7.30 -5.98 6.05
C TYR A 23 -8.54 -5.31 5.43
N ASP A 24 -9.47 -4.85 6.26
CA ASP A 24 -10.70 -4.21 5.82
C ASP A 24 -10.43 -2.86 5.13
N LEU A 25 -9.48 -2.07 5.66
CA LEU A 25 -9.02 -0.82 5.01
C LEU A 25 -8.35 -1.07 3.66
N VAL A 26 -7.55 -2.14 3.54
CA VAL A 26 -6.94 -2.52 2.25
C VAL A 26 -8.01 -2.94 1.26
N LEU A 27 -8.98 -3.75 1.69
CA LEU A 27 -10.11 -4.17 0.86
C LEU A 27 -10.95 -2.96 0.40
N GLU A 28 -11.22 -2.01 1.29
CA GLU A 28 -11.86 -0.75 0.94
C GLU A 28 -11.04 0.02 -0.10
N GLY A 29 -9.72 0.09 0.06
CA GLY A 29 -8.81 0.70 -0.92
C GLY A 29 -8.94 0.07 -2.31
N PHE A 30 -9.06 -1.25 -2.41
CA PHE A 30 -9.33 -1.93 -3.68
C PHE A 30 -10.68 -1.53 -4.29
N PHE A 31 -11.73 -1.37 -3.48
CA PHE A 31 -13.04 -0.93 -3.97
C PHE A 31 -13.06 0.54 -4.39
N LEU A 32 -12.34 1.43 -3.70
CA LEU A 32 -12.15 2.81 -4.14
C LEU A 32 -11.39 2.87 -5.47
N HIS A 33 -10.34 2.05 -5.58
CA HIS A 33 -9.55 1.94 -6.80
C HIS A 33 -10.37 1.43 -7.99
N SER A 34 -11.16 0.37 -7.81
CA SER A 34 -11.97 -0.19 -8.90
C SER A 34 -13.07 0.76 -9.40
N ARG A 35 -13.51 1.70 -8.56
CA ARG A 35 -14.49 2.74 -8.90
C ARG A 35 -13.87 4.02 -9.45
N GLY A 36 -12.54 4.14 -9.46
CA GLY A 36 -11.86 5.37 -9.86
C GLY A 36 -12.04 6.52 -8.87
N GLU A 37 -12.37 6.23 -7.61
CA GLU A 37 -12.62 7.23 -6.56
C GLU A 37 -11.31 7.64 -5.86
N TYR A 38 -10.30 7.99 -6.66
CA TYR A 38 -8.98 8.38 -6.18
C TYR A 38 -8.24 9.21 -7.23
N GLU A 39 -7.28 10.01 -6.76
CA GLU A 39 -6.21 10.54 -7.59
C GLU A 39 -4.89 9.94 -7.10
N MET A 40 -4.14 9.27 -7.98
CA MET A 40 -2.89 8.60 -7.64
C MET A 40 -1.99 8.57 -8.89
N PRO A 41 -1.13 9.58 -9.08
CA PRO A 41 -0.23 9.60 -10.23
C PRO A 41 0.83 8.49 -10.12
N PRO A 42 1.55 8.18 -11.22
CA PRO A 42 2.65 7.23 -11.20
C PRO A 42 3.70 7.60 -10.15
N LYS A 43 4.35 6.58 -9.58
CA LYS A 43 5.42 6.76 -8.59
C LYS A 43 6.57 7.53 -9.24
N GLN A 44 6.90 8.68 -8.68
CA GLN A 44 8.09 9.44 -9.07
C GLN A 44 9.30 8.92 -8.32
N GLY A 45 10.44 8.79 -8.97
CA GLY A 45 11.56 8.05 -8.38
C GLY A 45 12.94 8.37 -8.90
N VAL A 46 13.93 8.19 -8.03
CA VAL A 46 15.35 8.25 -8.36
C VAL A 46 16.07 6.96 -7.89
N HIS A 47 17.11 6.58 -8.62
CA HIS A 47 17.91 5.38 -8.36
C HIS A 47 19.33 5.80 -8.03
N THR A 48 19.63 5.92 -6.73
CA THR A 48 20.91 6.44 -6.25
C THR A 48 22.05 5.42 -6.34
N ARG A 49 21.72 4.12 -6.38
CA ARG A 49 22.65 2.98 -6.48
C ARG A 49 21.97 1.82 -7.20
N ALA A 50 22.76 0.81 -7.57
CA ALA A 50 22.23 -0.46 -8.06
C ALA A 50 21.23 -1.05 -7.05
N ARG A 51 20.10 -1.56 -7.55
CA ARG A 51 19.04 -2.21 -6.75
C ARG A 51 18.40 -1.32 -5.67
N SER A 52 18.67 -0.01 -5.68
CA SER A 52 18.19 0.93 -4.66
C SER A 52 17.38 2.06 -5.29
N PHE A 53 16.34 2.50 -4.61
CA PHE A 53 15.50 3.60 -5.08
C PHE A 53 14.92 4.43 -3.95
N MET A 54 14.57 5.67 -4.28
CA MET A 54 13.74 6.55 -3.46
C MET A 54 12.52 6.97 -4.28
N HIS A 55 11.32 6.73 -3.78
CA HIS A 55 10.06 7.02 -4.47
C HIS A 55 9.16 7.95 -3.67
N ALA A 56 8.52 8.88 -4.38
CA ALA A 56 7.36 9.63 -3.91
C ALA A 56 6.07 9.00 -4.45
N MET A 57 5.09 8.83 -3.58
CA MET A 57 3.81 8.20 -3.87
C MET A 57 2.66 9.05 -3.32
N PRO A 58 2.30 10.16 -3.99
CA PRO A 58 1.16 10.96 -3.59
C PRO A 58 -0.16 10.26 -3.94
N ALA A 59 -1.18 10.50 -3.11
CA ALA A 59 -2.54 10.07 -3.37
C ALA A 59 -3.55 11.02 -2.70
N TYR A 60 -4.71 11.16 -3.33
CA TYR A 60 -5.89 11.84 -2.78
C TYR A 60 -7.11 10.93 -2.91
N LEU A 61 -7.91 10.87 -1.84
CA LEU A 61 -9.17 10.13 -1.77
C LEU A 61 -10.31 11.13 -1.53
N PRO A 62 -11.00 11.61 -2.58
CA PRO A 62 -12.06 12.61 -2.45
C PRO A 62 -13.17 12.19 -1.49
N THR A 63 -13.61 10.94 -1.55
CA THR A 63 -14.72 10.42 -0.73
C THR A 63 -14.42 10.35 0.76
N LYS A 64 -13.14 10.44 1.15
CA LYS A 64 -12.69 10.43 2.55
C LYS A 64 -12.07 11.75 2.98
N ASN A 65 -11.94 12.71 2.07
CA ASN A 65 -11.17 13.93 2.26
C ASN A 65 -9.76 13.68 2.84
N LEU A 66 -9.03 12.73 2.24
CA LEU A 66 -7.67 12.36 2.67
C LEU A 66 -6.66 12.61 1.55
N ALA A 67 -5.68 13.48 1.80
CA ALA A 67 -4.54 13.72 0.93
C ALA A 67 -3.22 13.41 1.66
N GLY A 68 -2.27 12.83 0.95
CA GLY A 68 -0.96 12.58 1.50
C GLY A 68 0.05 12.10 0.47
N THR A 69 1.31 12.04 0.88
CA THR A 69 2.37 11.44 0.08
C THR A 69 3.24 10.54 0.92
N LYS A 70 3.52 9.34 0.42
CA LYS A 70 4.52 8.47 1.00
C LYS A 70 5.85 8.68 0.31
N LEU A 71 6.87 9.01 1.09
CA LEU A 71 8.27 9.02 0.67
C LEU A 71 8.91 7.74 1.19
N VAL A 72 9.35 6.87 0.29
CA VAL A 72 9.90 5.55 0.65
C VAL A 72 11.24 5.32 -0.03
N SER A 73 12.17 4.75 0.73
CA SER A 73 13.50 4.34 0.31
C SER A 73 13.63 2.83 0.43
N VAL A 74 14.16 2.18 -0.61
CA VAL A 74 14.48 0.74 -0.57
C VAL A 74 15.94 0.57 -0.91
N TYR A 75 16.69 0.01 0.04
CA TYR A 75 18.14 -0.23 0.00
C TYR A 75 18.40 -1.64 0.53
N PRO A 76 18.42 -2.67 -0.33
CA PRO A 76 18.58 -4.05 0.11
C PRO A 76 19.82 -4.30 0.98
N ASP A 77 20.93 -3.63 0.66
CA ASP A 77 22.23 -3.81 1.31
C ASP A 77 22.28 -3.18 2.72
N ASN A 78 21.23 -2.46 3.15
CA ASN A 78 21.14 -1.93 4.52
C ASN A 78 21.17 -3.03 5.58
N ALA A 79 20.77 -4.26 5.22
CA ALA A 79 20.84 -5.40 6.12
C ALA A 79 22.26 -5.65 6.64
N GLU A 80 23.28 -5.42 5.81
CA GLU A 80 24.71 -5.55 6.18
C GLU A 80 25.15 -4.52 7.23
N ARG A 81 24.38 -3.42 7.34
CA ARG A 81 24.63 -2.30 8.27
C ARG A 81 23.73 -2.34 9.50
N GLY A 82 22.93 -3.40 9.67
CA GLY A 82 21.92 -3.48 10.72
C GLY A 82 20.76 -2.49 10.57
N LEU A 83 20.54 -1.95 9.36
CA LEU A 83 19.47 -1.01 9.05
C LEU A 83 18.32 -1.72 8.33
N ASP A 84 17.11 -1.19 8.47
CA ASP A 84 15.94 -1.67 7.73
C ASP A 84 16.15 -1.42 6.21
N ALA A 85 15.87 -2.43 5.40
CA ALA A 85 15.98 -2.34 3.94
C ALA A 85 14.92 -1.45 3.29
N THR A 86 13.83 -1.15 4.01
CA THR A 86 12.76 -0.25 3.56
C THR A 86 12.46 0.75 4.67
N THR A 87 12.69 2.03 4.39
CA THR A 87 12.45 3.13 5.33
C THR A 87 11.65 4.23 4.64
N GLY A 88 11.02 5.12 5.40
CA GLY A 88 10.26 6.20 4.82
C GLY A 88 9.29 6.87 5.78
N ILE A 89 8.60 7.87 5.27
CA ILE A 89 7.55 8.60 5.97
C ILE A 89 6.30 8.74 5.11
N ILE A 90 5.17 8.93 5.75
CA ILE A 90 3.92 9.36 5.13
C ILE A 90 3.63 10.76 5.64
N VAL A 91 3.48 11.70 4.73
CA VAL A 91 3.12 13.09 5.03
C VAL A 91 1.65 13.25 4.73
N MET A 92 0.85 13.57 5.75
CA MET A 92 -0.57 13.86 5.61
C MET A 92 -0.78 15.37 5.47
N MET A 93 -1.62 15.76 4.53
CA MET A 93 -1.91 17.16 4.23
C MET A 93 -3.41 17.40 4.31
N ASP A 94 -3.79 18.55 4.85
CA ASP A 94 -5.17 19.03 4.77
C ASP A 94 -5.50 19.34 3.30
N PRO A 95 -6.48 18.65 2.67
CA PRO A 95 -6.83 18.88 1.28
C PRO A 95 -7.34 20.30 0.99
N GLU A 96 -7.91 20.99 1.99
CA GLU A 96 -8.49 22.33 1.82
C GLU A 96 -7.43 23.43 1.87
N THR A 97 -6.44 23.28 2.76
CA THR A 97 -5.44 24.33 3.01
C THR A 97 -4.04 24.00 2.48
N GLY A 98 -3.79 22.73 2.14
CA GLY A 98 -2.47 22.22 1.75
C GLY A 98 -1.46 22.15 2.90
N ILE A 99 -1.88 22.47 4.14
CA ILE A 99 -0.99 22.48 5.30
C ILE A 99 -0.66 21.03 5.69
N VAL A 100 0.62 20.77 5.98
CA VAL A 100 1.05 19.47 6.51
C VAL A 100 0.52 19.30 7.92
N CYS A 101 -0.30 18.27 8.12
CA CYS A 101 -0.89 17.93 9.42
C CYS A 101 0.02 16.99 10.20
N ASP A 102 0.50 15.92 9.54
CA ASP A 102 1.19 14.82 10.20
C ASP A 102 2.38 14.31 9.38
N ILE A 103 3.41 13.85 10.09
CA ILE A 103 4.52 13.07 9.55
C ILE A 103 4.55 11.73 10.29
N VAL A 104 4.27 10.66 9.56
CA VAL A 104 4.06 9.31 10.10
C VAL A 104 5.16 8.37 9.64
N ASP A 105 5.72 7.54 10.52
CA ASP A 105 6.63 6.45 10.14
C ASP A 105 5.96 5.51 9.12
N ALA A 106 6.61 5.29 7.98
CA ALA A 106 6.06 4.44 6.93
C ALA A 106 6.41 2.96 7.11
N GLY A 107 7.31 2.60 8.01
CA GLY A 107 7.87 1.25 8.12
C GLY A 107 6.81 0.21 8.47
N TRP A 108 6.07 0.44 9.55
CA TRP A 108 4.97 -0.46 9.96
C TRP A 108 3.85 -0.47 8.91
N VAL A 109 3.38 0.72 8.51
CA VAL A 109 2.28 0.86 7.54
C VAL A 109 2.62 0.12 6.26
N THR A 110 3.82 0.31 5.72
CA THR A 110 4.27 -0.32 4.48
C THR A 110 4.29 -1.83 4.60
N SER A 111 4.84 -2.40 5.68
CA SER A 111 4.88 -3.86 5.83
C SER A 111 3.50 -4.48 6.02
N THR A 112 2.65 -3.87 6.84
CA THR A 112 1.36 -4.44 7.24
C THR A 112 0.38 -4.39 6.08
N ARG A 113 0.21 -3.24 5.43
CA ARG A 113 -0.67 -3.12 4.27
C ARG A 113 -0.21 -4.01 3.11
N THR A 114 1.10 -4.22 2.92
CA THR A 114 1.61 -5.08 1.84
C THR A 114 1.28 -6.55 2.10
N ALA A 115 1.43 -7.01 3.35
CA ALA A 115 1.01 -8.35 3.73
C ALA A 115 -0.51 -8.51 3.57
N MET A 116 -1.31 -7.53 3.99
CA MET A 116 -2.76 -7.59 3.88
C MET A 116 -3.27 -7.54 2.44
N VAL A 117 -2.61 -6.82 1.52
CA VAL A 117 -2.89 -6.90 0.08
C VAL A 117 -2.80 -8.35 -0.41
N SER A 118 -1.75 -9.07 -0.03
CA SER A 118 -1.59 -10.48 -0.43
C SER A 118 -2.69 -11.38 0.14
N MET A 119 -3.17 -11.08 1.36
CA MET A 119 -4.29 -11.81 1.97
C MET A 119 -5.64 -11.49 1.31
N VAL A 120 -5.85 -10.24 0.89
CA VAL A 120 -7.02 -9.85 0.10
C VAL A 120 -7.00 -10.58 -1.23
N ASP A 121 -5.88 -10.55 -1.95
CA ASP A 121 -5.71 -11.27 -3.22
C ASP A 121 -5.99 -12.77 -3.04
N ALA A 122 -5.45 -13.38 -1.99
CA ALA A 122 -5.71 -14.78 -1.68
C ALA A 122 -7.20 -15.08 -1.45
N LYS A 123 -7.96 -14.20 -0.80
CA LYS A 123 -9.40 -14.40 -0.59
C LYS A 123 -10.19 -14.45 -1.90
N PHE A 124 -9.80 -13.65 -2.90
CA PHE A 124 -10.57 -13.53 -4.14
C PHE A 124 -10.04 -14.40 -5.30
N LEU A 125 -8.75 -14.77 -5.27
CA LEU A 125 -8.08 -15.43 -6.40
C LEU A 125 -7.64 -16.87 -6.09
N ALA A 126 -7.52 -17.26 -4.83
CA ALA A 126 -7.11 -18.62 -4.50
C ALA A 126 -8.26 -19.62 -4.68
N LYS A 127 -7.91 -20.88 -4.97
CA LYS A 127 -8.84 -22.01 -4.88
C LYS A 127 -9.25 -22.27 -3.44
N ASP A 128 -10.31 -23.05 -3.25
CA ASP A 128 -10.69 -23.55 -1.94
C ASP A 128 -9.53 -24.29 -1.25
N ASN A 129 -9.33 -23.99 0.04
CA ASN A 129 -8.27 -24.54 0.89
C ASN A 129 -6.86 -24.47 0.26
N PRO A 130 -6.32 -23.26 0.01
CA PRO A 130 -5.03 -23.11 -0.63
C PRO A 130 -3.88 -23.50 0.30
N VAL A 131 -2.78 -23.97 -0.30
CA VAL A 131 -1.49 -24.11 0.37
C VAL A 131 -0.65 -22.88 0.04
N PHE A 132 -0.18 -22.17 1.08
CA PHE A 132 0.64 -20.96 0.90
C PHE A 132 2.13 -21.30 0.92
N GLY A 133 2.83 -20.95 -0.16
CA GLY A 133 4.30 -20.89 -0.19
C GLY A 133 4.78 -19.47 0.04
N ILE A 134 5.73 -19.27 0.96
CA ILE A 134 6.33 -17.97 1.26
C ILE A 134 7.82 -18.02 0.94
N VAL A 135 8.26 -17.22 -0.03
CA VAL A 135 9.68 -17.03 -0.36
C VAL A 135 10.12 -15.67 0.17
N GLY A 136 11.14 -15.65 1.05
CA GLY A 136 11.63 -14.42 1.69
C GLY A 136 10.88 -14.03 2.98
N ALA A 137 10.85 -14.91 3.98
CA ALA A 137 10.11 -14.71 5.23
C ALA A 137 10.85 -13.91 6.32
N THR A 138 12.10 -13.51 6.09
CA THR A 138 12.96 -12.86 7.09
C THR A 138 12.71 -11.37 7.24
N GLY A 139 12.05 -10.71 6.27
CA GLY A 139 11.64 -9.31 6.37
C GLY A 139 10.36 -9.12 7.19
N ARG A 140 10.08 -7.88 7.62
CA ARG A 140 8.87 -7.52 8.38
C ARG A 140 7.58 -7.97 7.68
N CYS A 141 7.46 -7.72 6.37
CA CYS A 141 6.31 -8.16 5.56
C CYS A 141 6.20 -9.69 5.48
N GLY A 142 7.32 -10.40 5.28
CA GLY A 142 7.32 -11.86 5.20
C GLY A 142 6.88 -12.54 6.50
N ARG A 143 7.32 -12.02 7.65
CA ARG A 143 6.86 -12.47 8.98
C ARG A 143 5.36 -12.22 9.18
N LEU A 144 4.86 -11.04 8.79
CA LEU A 144 3.44 -10.70 8.88
C LEU A 144 2.59 -11.63 7.99
N LEU A 145 3.02 -11.90 6.77
CA LEU A 145 2.34 -12.81 5.86
C LEU A 145 2.27 -14.22 6.45
N ARG A 146 3.40 -14.74 6.98
CA ARG A 146 3.43 -16.03 7.68
C ARG A 146 2.42 -16.09 8.83
N GLY A 147 2.39 -15.06 9.67
CA GLY A 147 1.42 -14.97 10.76
C GLY A 147 -0.02 -14.96 10.27
N ALA A 148 -0.33 -14.15 9.27
CA ALA A 148 -1.68 -14.02 8.70
C ALA A 148 -2.17 -15.32 8.05
N THR A 149 -1.30 -16.05 7.34
CA THR A 149 -1.65 -17.34 6.72
C THR A 149 -1.92 -18.42 7.77
N LEU A 150 -1.17 -18.43 8.88
CA LEU A 150 -1.38 -19.39 9.97
C LEU A 150 -2.67 -19.11 10.73
N ALA A 151 -3.02 -17.84 10.91
CA ALA A 151 -4.24 -17.42 11.61
C ALA A 151 -5.54 -17.69 10.83
N ARG A 152 -5.48 -18.11 9.55
CA ARG A 152 -6.63 -18.35 8.65
C ARG A 152 -7.75 -17.31 8.81
N GLN A 153 -7.43 -16.01 8.72
CA GLN A 153 -8.48 -14.98 8.73
C GLN A 153 -9.16 -14.91 7.34
N PRO A 154 -10.41 -15.38 7.24
CA PRO A 154 -11.45 -14.49 6.74
C PRO A 154 -12.68 -14.56 7.64
N ARG A 155 -12.87 -13.58 8.52
CA ARG A 155 -14.19 -13.22 9.02
C ARG A 155 -14.48 -11.78 8.68
N THR A 156 -15.03 -11.57 7.48
CA THR A 156 -15.84 -10.38 7.22
C THR A 156 -17.28 -10.86 7.06
N SER A 157 -18.06 -10.71 8.13
CA SER A 157 -19.52 -10.78 8.05
C SER A 157 -20.03 -9.55 7.29
N ARG A 158 -20.01 -9.62 5.96
CA ARG A 158 -20.98 -8.96 5.08
C ARG A 158 -20.85 -9.46 3.61
N PRO A 159 -21.81 -10.26 3.11
CA PRO A 159 -22.25 -10.21 1.72
C PRO A 159 -23.42 -9.17 1.62
N ALA A 160 -23.86 -8.60 0.51
CA ALA A 160 -23.77 -8.96 -0.90
C ALA A 160 -23.92 -7.70 -1.76
N GLY A 161 -23.03 -7.56 -2.75
CA GLY A 161 -23.26 -6.81 -3.97
C GLY A 161 -22.44 -7.51 -5.05
N PRO A 162 -22.94 -7.69 -6.28
CA PRO A 162 -22.16 -8.31 -7.33
C PRO A 162 -20.86 -7.51 -7.51
N VAL A 163 -19.72 -8.17 -7.36
CA VAL A 163 -18.43 -7.62 -7.80
C VAL A 163 -18.62 -7.26 -9.28
N PRO A 164 -18.50 -5.99 -9.68
CA PRO A 164 -18.59 -5.65 -11.10
C PRO A 164 -17.53 -6.47 -11.83
N ARG A 165 -17.95 -7.29 -12.79
CA ARG A 165 -17.00 -7.98 -13.67
C ARG A 165 -16.09 -6.90 -14.26
N LEU A 166 -14.79 -6.97 -13.95
CA LEU A 166 -13.76 -6.16 -14.62
C LEU A 166 -13.95 -6.37 -16.12
N ARG A 167 -14.52 -5.37 -16.80
CA ARG A 167 -14.65 -5.39 -18.26
C ARG A 167 -13.23 -5.34 -18.82
N PRO A 168 -12.84 -6.25 -19.73
CA PRO A 168 -11.53 -6.19 -20.35
C PRO A 168 -11.47 -4.96 -21.28
N HIS A 169 -11.01 -3.82 -20.75
CA HIS A 169 -10.72 -2.62 -21.55
C HIS A 169 -9.35 -2.68 -22.23
N LEU A 170 -8.88 -3.87 -22.63
CA LEU A 170 -7.81 -4.02 -23.61
C LEU A 170 -8.38 -3.93 -25.03
N ARG A 171 -9.00 -2.79 -25.38
CA ARG A 171 -9.08 -2.40 -26.79
C ARG A 171 -7.71 -1.86 -27.17
N ARG A 172 -6.93 -2.68 -27.89
CA ARG A 172 -5.70 -2.25 -28.58
C ARG A 172 -6.02 -1.01 -29.42
N ARG A 173 -5.69 0.18 -28.92
CA ARG A 173 -5.59 1.37 -29.77
C ARG A 173 -4.35 1.17 -30.64
N ARG A 174 -4.55 0.78 -31.90
CA ARG A 174 -3.53 0.93 -32.94
C ARG A 174 -3.28 2.44 -33.06
N VAL A 175 -2.13 2.90 -32.58
CA VAL A 175 -1.62 4.22 -32.93
C VAL A 175 -1.18 4.12 -34.39
N SER A 176 -2.00 4.68 -35.28
CA SER A 176 -1.63 4.90 -36.68
C SER A 176 -0.68 6.08 -36.72
N LEU A 177 0.61 5.82 -36.93
CA LEU A 177 1.58 6.85 -37.29
C LEU A 177 1.25 7.32 -38.71
N ALA A 178 0.55 8.45 -38.82
CA ALA A 178 0.41 9.17 -40.06
C ALA A 178 1.75 9.86 -40.39
N HIS A 179 2.47 9.32 -41.36
CA HIS A 179 3.48 10.05 -42.11
C HIS A 179 2.77 11.07 -43.01
N ARG A 180 3.11 12.36 -42.86
CA ARG A 180 2.98 13.40 -43.89
C ARG A 180 3.87 14.59 -43.53
N PRO A 181 4.31 15.36 -44.54
CA PRO A 181 5.07 14.96 -45.73
C PRO A 181 6.58 15.18 -45.54
#